data_AF-A0A949VX88-F1
#
_entry.id   AF-A0A949VX88-F1
#
_cell.length_a   1.000
_cell.length_b   1.000
_cell.length_c   1.000
_cell.angle_alpha   90.00
_cell.angle_beta   90.00
_cell.angle_gamma   90.00
#
_symmetry.space_group_name_H-M   'P 1'
#
loop_
_entity.id
_entity.type
_entity.pdbx_description
1 polymer ?
#
loop_
_entity_poly.entity_id
_entity_poly.type
_entity_poly.pdbx_seq_one_letter_code
_entity_poly.pdbx_strand_id
1 'polypeptide(L)' 'MPEIAQTIQGVSVRSHTFRFLPPSMTERYKIPNPCILCHKDKSNEWALKEMKKWPEVSPWRLE' A
#
# COMPACT_ATOMS: atom_id res chain seq x y z
N MET A 1 -7.61 3.28 6.33
CA MET A 1 -6.69 3.93 5.36
C MET A 1 -5.26 3.93 5.93
N PRO A 2 -4.20 3.83 5.12
CA PRO A 2 -2.81 3.85 5.61
C PRO A 2 -2.43 5.24 6.13
N GLU A 3 -1.48 5.29 7.07
CA GLU A 3 -0.94 6.53 7.64
C GLU A 3 0.13 7.11 6.71
N ILE A 4 -0.24 8.00 5.79
CA ILE A 4 0.65 8.45 4.70
C ILE A 4 1.20 9.86 4.88
N ALA A 5 0.57 10.69 5.71
CA ALA A 5 0.96 12.09 5.87
C ALA A 5 1.63 12.28 7.22
N GLN A 6 2.90 12.71 7.21
CA GLN A 6 3.62 13.07 8.42
C GLN A 6 3.14 14.43 8.90
N THR A 7 2.66 14.50 10.14
CA THR A 7 2.38 15.75 10.84
C THR A 7 3.54 16.13 11.76
N ILE A 8 3.53 17.37 12.24
CA ILE A 8 4.50 17.87 13.21
C ILE A 8 4.52 16.92 14.43
N GLN A 9 5.71 16.68 15.01
CA GLN A 9 5.98 15.75 16.13
C GLN A 9 5.90 14.24 15.80
N GLY A 10 6.04 13.85 14.54
CA GLY A 10 6.18 12.42 14.18
C GLY A 10 4.89 11.61 14.25
N VAL A 11 3.76 12.28 14.47
CA VAL A 11 2.43 11.69 14.31
C VAL A 11 2.15 11.56 12.82
N SER A 12 1.60 10.42 12.38
CA SER A 12 1.16 10.23 11.00
C SER A 12 -0.35 10.17 10.95
N VAL A 13 -0.96 10.85 9.97
CA VAL A 13 -2.42 10.83 9.77
C VAL A 13 -2.84 9.88 8.67
N ARG A 14 -4.03 9.32 8.86
CA ARG A 14 -4.66 8.38 7.92
C ARG A 14 -5.01 9.11 6.62
N SER A 15 -4.64 8.51 5.49
CA SER A 15 -5.01 8.99 4.15
C SER A 15 -6.52 9.17 4.05
N HIS A 16 -6.99 10.21 3.36
CA HIS A 16 -8.40 10.42 3.00
C HIS A 16 -8.58 10.52 1.47
N THR A 17 -7.64 10.00 0.69
CA THR A 17 -7.69 10.10 -0.79
C THR A 17 -8.64 9.08 -1.44
N PHE A 18 -9.09 8.09 -0.68
CA PHE A 18 -9.92 6.95 -1.16
C PHE A 18 -9.38 6.25 -2.41
N ARG A 19 -8.06 6.40 -2.66
CA ARG A 19 -7.36 5.74 -3.76
C ARG A 19 -6.77 4.42 -3.27
N PHE A 20 -6.85 3.40 -4.13
CA PHE A 20 -6.11 2.17 -3.91
C PHE A 20 -4.61 2.43 -4.03
N LEU A 21 -3.85 2.04 -3.00
CA LEU A 21 -2.39 2.20 -2.94
C LEU A 21 -1.76 0.81 -3.09
N PRO A 22 -1.42 0.37 -4.32
CA PRO A 22 -0.77 -0.91 -4.53
C PRO A 22 0.63 -0.93 -3.90
N PRO A 23 1.16 -2.10 -3.53
CA PRO A 23 2.50 -2.17 -2.93
C PRO A 23 3.62 -1.67 -3.88
N SER A 24 3.38 -1.64 -5.20
CA SER A 24 4.29 -1.04 -6.20
C SER A 24 4.56 0.45 -5.92
N MET A 25 3.55 1.18 -5.46
CA MET A 25 3.66 2.59 -5.11
C MET A 25 4.53 2.79 -3.87
N THR A 26 4.48 1.87 -2.91
CA THR A 26 5.40 1.88 -1.76
C THR A 26 6.83 1.68 -2.20
N GLU A 27 7.08 0.73 -3.11
CA GLU A 27 8.45 0.52 -3.60
C GLU A 27 9.01 1.73 -4.33
N ARG A 28 8.20 2.37 -5.17
CA ARG A 28 8.59 3.52 -5.99
C ARG A 28 8.71 4.82 -5.20
N TYR A 29 7.76 5.11 -4.32
CA TYR A 29 7.63 6.42 -3.68
C TYR A 29 7.87 6.41 -2.17
N LYS A 30 8.17 5.23 -1.59
CA LYS A 30 8.35 5.03 -0.15
C LYS A 30 7.16 5.49 0.71
N ILE A 31 5.96 5.48 0.11
CA ILE A 31 4.70 5.74 0.81
C ILE A 31 4.14 4.44 1.41
N PRO A 32 3.54 4.44 2.60
CA PRO A 32 2.99 3.23 3.18
C PRO A 32 1.73 2.75 2.43
N ASN A 33 1.59 1.43 2.28
CA ASN A 33 0.40 0.77 1.72
C ASN A 33 -0.37 0.02 2.82
N PRO A 34 -1.67 -0.26 2.63
CA PRO A 34 -2.46 -0.93 3.65
C PRO A 34 -2.13 -2.41 3.88
N CYS A 35 -1.45 -3.09 2.94
CA CYS A 35 -1.24 -4.53 2.99
C CYS A 35 -0.25 -4.93 4.11
N ILE A 36 0.96 -4.36 4.07
CA ILE A 36 2.04 -4.69 5.02
C ILE A 36 1.90 -4.02 6.39
N LEU A 37 0.95 -3.08 6.54
CA LEU A 37 0.57 -2.56 7.87
C LEU A 37 -0.09 -3.65 8.74
N CYS A 38 -0.85 -4.55 8.11
CA CYS A 38 -1.44 -5.71 8.78
C CYS A 38 -0.54 -6.96 8.65
N HIS A 39 -0.01 -7.21 7.45
CA HIS A 39 0.87 -8.36 7.17
C HIS A 39 2.35 -8.01 7.42
N LYS A 40 2.69 -7.80 8.69
CA LYS A 40 4.00 -7.27 9.11
C LYS A 40 5.19 -8.20 8.85
N ASP A 41 4.95 -9.48 8.60
CA ASP A 41 5.94 -10.51 8.30
C ASP A 41 6.17 -10.73 6.80
N LYS A 42 5.48 -9.97 5.95
CA LYS A 42 5.53 -10.12 4.49
C LYS A 42 6.14 -8.89 3.82
N SER A 43 6.68 -9.10 2.62
CA SER A 43 7.22 -8.01 1.79
C SER A 43 6.16 -7.42 0.85
N ASN A 44 6.49 -6.28 0.25
CA ASN A 44 5.68 -5.69 -0.81
C ASN A 44 5.65 -6.58 -2.07
N GLU A 45 6.74 -7.27 -2.41
CA GLU A 45 6.73 -8.23 -3.52
C GLU A 45 5.77 -9.38 -3.27
N TRP A 46 5.71 -9.89 -2.02
CA TRP A 46 4.74 -10.92 -1.66
C TRP A 46 3.31 -10.42 -1.92
N ALA A 47 2.97 -9.23 -1.42
CA ALA A 47 1.64 -8.66 -1.59
C ALA A 47 1.29 -8.47 -3.07
N LEU A 48 2.21 -7.94 -3.88
CA LEU A 48 2.03 -7.82 -5.33
C LEU A 48 1.81 -9.17 -6.01
N LYS A 49 2.57 -10.21 -5.61
CA LYS A 49 2.44 -11.55 -6.18
C LYS A 49 1.09 -12.18 -5.85
N GLU A 50 0.59 -12.03 -4.63
CA GLU A 50 -0.73 -12.53 -4.25
C GLU A 50 -1.85 -11.80 -5.00
N MET A 51 -1.76 -10.47 -5.11
CA MET A 51 -2.74 -9.67 -5.85
C MET A 51 -2.82 -10.02 -7.33
N LYS A 52 -1.68 -10.34 -7.97
CA LYS A 52 -1.65 -10.78 -9.38
C LYS A 52 -2.40 -12.10 -9.63
N LYS A 53 -2.70 -12.88 -8.59
CA LYS A 53 -3.48 -14.12 -8.71
C LYS A 53 -4.99 -13.87 -8.70
N TRP A 54 -5.43 -12.68 -8.29
CA TRP A 54 -6.86 -12.38 -8.14
C TRP A 54 -7.49 -12.11 -9.51
N PRO A 55 -8.41 -12.98 -9.98
CA PRO A 55 -9.00 -12.83 -11.32
C PRO A 55 -9.90 -11.59 -11.46
N GLU A 56 -10.41 -11.05 -10.35
CA GLU A 56 -11.31 -9.90 -10.32
C GLU A 56 -10.58 -8.54 -10.35
N VAL A 57 -9.25 -8.51 -10.19
CA VAL A 57 -8.48 -7.27 -10.16
C VAL A 57 -7.80 -7.03 -11.50
N SER A 58 -8.14 -5.92 -12.15
CA SER A 58 -7.46 -5.49 -13.37
C SER A 58 -5.96 -5.28 -13.11
N PRO A 59 -5.05 -5.86 -13.93
CA PRO A 59 -3.61 -5.69 -13.80
C PRO A 59 -3.17 -4.22 -13.75
N TRP A 60 -3.87 -3.34 -14.48
CA TRP A 60 -3.62 -1.90 -14.51
C TRP A 60 -3.79 -1.21 -13.14
N ARG A 61 -4.50 -1.82 -12.18
CA ARG A 61 -4.64 -1.29 -10.82
C ARG A 61 -3.49 -1.68 -9.89
N LEU A 62 -2.57 -2.53 -10.34
CA LEU A 62 -1.43 -3.04 -9.56
C LEU A 62 -0.10 -2.32 -9.88
N GLU A 63 -0.12 -1.35 -10.79
CA GLU A 63 1.05 -0.58 -11.24
C GLU A 63 1.28 0.69 -10.41
#